data_AF-A0A0L6JEQ7-F1
#
_entry.id   AF-A0A0L6JEQ7-F1
#
_cell.length_a   1.000
_cell.length_b   1.000
_cell.length_c   1.000
_cell.angle_alpha   90.00
_cell.angle_beta   90.00
_cell.angle_gamma   90.00
#
_symmetry.space_group_name_H-M   'P 1'
#
loop_
_entity.id
_entity.type
_entity.pdbx_description
1 polymer ?
#
loop_
_entity_poly.entity_id
_entity_poly.type
_entity_poly.pdbx_seq_one_letter_code
_entity_poly.pdbx_strand_id
1 'polypeptide(L)'
;MRVVWDVPRRASDRAKHGMDFADARDRFPFEDSVVVPFHPGPDGRPFFVAIGLLDGCLVATVIAPLGTEALSLVSLRPASRRERRIYEDA
;
A
#
# COMPACT_ATOMS: atom_id res chain seq x y z
N MET A 1 11.51 -11.05 2.88
CA MET A 1 11.18 -9.80 2.17
C MET A 1 10.94 -8.71 3.22
N ARG A 2 11.47 -7.50 3.05
CA ARG A 2 11.31 -6.37 4.00
C ARG A 2 10.34 -5.33 3.46
N VAL A 3 9.65 -4.61 4.35
CA VAL A 3 8.86 -3.44 3.96
C VAL A 3 9.58 -2.18 4.43
N VAL A 4 9.88 -1.28 3.50
CA VAL A 4 10.65 -0.05 3.72
C VAL A 4 9.92 1.13 3.11
N TRP A 5 10.37 2.35 3.37
CA TRP A 5 9.82 3.57 2.78
C TRP A 5 10.84 4.70 2.85
N ASP A 6 10.61 5.72 2.04
CA ASP A 6 11.26 7.01 2.17
C ASP A 6 10.67 7.80 3.35
N VAL A 7 11.53 8.36 4.22
CA VAL A 7 11.09 9.04 5.45
C VAL A 7 10.29 10.32 5.16
N PRO A 8 10.74 11.24 4.28
CA PRO A 8 9.92 12.36 3.81
C PRO A 8 8.56 11.93 3.24
N ARG A 9 8.53 10.82 2.51
CA ARG A 9 7.29 10.27 1.94
C ARG A 9 6.31 9.82 3.04
N ARG A 10 6.78 9.08 4.05
CA ARG A 10 5.96 8.66 5.19
C ARG A 10 5.32 9.85 5.91
N ALA A 11 6.09 10.90 6.17
CA ALA A 11 5.59 12.10 6.83
C ALA A 11 4.50 12.78 5.99
N SER A 12 4.75 12.94 4.69
CA SER A 12 3.81 13.58 3.76
C SER A 12 2.53 12.78 3.56
N ASP A 13 2.62 11.46 3.48
CA ASP A 13 1.46 10.57 3.31
C ASP A 13 0.61 10.53 4.58
N ARG A 14 1.24 10.42 5.76
CA ARG A 14 0.55 10.51 7.04
C ARG A 14 -0.20 11.83 7.20
N ALA A 15 0.40 12.96 6.81
CA ALA A 15 -0.26 14.26 6.87
C ALA A 15 -1.50 14.33 5.95
N LYS A 16 -1.51 13.59 4.84
CA LYS A 16 -2.62 13.56 3.87
C LYS A 16 -3.73 12.58 4.23
N HIS A 17 -3.37 11.42 4.78
CA HIS A 17 -4.30 10.29 4.93
C HIS A 17 -4.54 9.89 6.39
N GLY A 18 -3.75 10.40 7.33
CA GLY A 18 -3.89 10.11 8.77
C GLY A 18 -3.43 8.71 9.17
N MET A 19 -2.85 7.93 8.26
CA MET A 19 -2.38 6.56 8.49
C MET A 19 -0.86 6.50 8.47
N ASP A 20 -0.28 5.57 9.24
CA ASP A 20 1.17 5.41 9.31
C ASP A 20 1.65 4.17 8.55
N PHE A 21 2.72 4.31 7.76
CA PHE A 21 3.34 3.16 7.08
C PHE A 21 3.86 2.09 8.05
N ALA A 22 4.23 2.50 9.27
CA ALA A 22 4.59 1.53 10.30
C ALA A 22 3.41 0.60 10.65
N ASP A 23 2.17 1.12 10.65
CA ASP A 23 0.97 0.31 10.87
C ASP A 23 0.80 -0.72 9.76
N ALA A 24 0.99 -0.31 8.51
CA ALA A 24 0.94 -1.25 7.39
C ALA A 24 2.04 -2.32 7.48
N ARG A 25 3.29 -1.93 7.77
CA ARG A 25 4.38 -2.92 7.92
C ARG A 25 4.10 -3.93 9.04
N ASP A 26 3.57 -3.47 10.16
CA ASP A 26 3.49 -4.29 11.38
C ASP A 26 2.19 -5.10 11.44
N ARG A 27 1.11 -4.65 10.78
CA ARG A 27 -0.25 -5.19 10.99
C ARG A 27 -1.06 -5.43 9.72
N PHE A 28 -0.67 -4.90 8.56
CA PHE A 28 -1.42 -5.15 7.32
C PHE A 28 -1.15 -6.59 6.82
N PRO A 29 -2.19 -7.41 6.60
CA PRO A 29 -2.04 -8.78 6.13
C PRO A 29 -1.78 -8.78 4.61
N PHE A 30 -0.52 -8.60 4.20
CA PHE A 30 -0.16 -8.59 2.77
C PHE A 30 -0.50 -9.90 2.06
N GLU A 31 -0.46 -11.03 2.75
CA GLU A 31 -0.76 -12.36 2.19
C GLU A 31 -2.24 -12.54 1.83
N ASP A 32 -3.14 -11.92 2.61
CA ASP A 32 -4.59 -11.96 2.40
C ASP A 32 -5.11 -10.77 1.59
N SER A 33 -4.20 -9.95 1.05
CA SER A 33 -4.56 -8.74 0.31
C SER A 33 -4.81 -9.01 -1.17
N VAL A 34 -5.75 -8.27 -1.75
CA VAL A 34 -5.97 -8.27 -3.20
C VAL A 34 -4.95 -7.33 -3.83
N VAL A 35 -4.04 -7.88 -4.65
CA VAL A 35 -2.98 -7.12 -5.30
C VAL A 35 -3.33 -6.86 -6.76
N VAL A 36 -3.40 -5.59 -7.15
CA VAL A 36 -3.68 -5.17 -8.54
C VAL A 36 -2.58 -4.27 -9.10
N PRO A 37 -2.35 -4.29 -10.42
CA PRO A 37 -1.43 -3.35 -11.06
C PRO A 37 -1.87 -1.89 -10.86
N PHE A 38 -0.89 -0.99 -10.69
CA PHE A 38 -1.09 0.45 -10.65
C PHE A 38 -0.30 1.14 -11.76
N HIS A 39 -0.58 2.43 -11.96
CA HIS A 39 0.19 3.28 -12.87
C HIS A 39 1.68 3.25 -12.47
N PRO A 40 2.61 3.09 -13.43
CA PRO A 40 4.03 3.13 -13.13
C PRO A 40 4.43 4.42 -12.39
N GLY A 41 5.46 4.30 -11.56
CA GLY A 41 6.05 5.44 -10.88
C GLY A 41 6.70 6.44 -11.87
N PRO A 42 7.11 7.62 -11.39
CA PRO A 42 7.74 8.65 -12.22
C PRO A 42 9.00 8.19 -12.97
N ASP A 43 9.67 7.17 -12.47
CA ASP A 43 10.87 6.55 -13.05
C ASP A 43 10.56 5.26 -13.84
N GLY A 44 9.29 4.99 -14.12
CA GLY A 44 8.83 3.83 -14.87
C GLY A 44 8.78 2.53 -14.06
N ARG A 45 9.10 2.54 -12.75
CA ARG A 45 9.00 1.34 -11.92
C ARG A 45 7.56 0.87 -11.77
N PRO A 46 7.31 -0.45 -11.79
CA PRO A 46 5.96 -0.98 -11.60
C PRO A 46 5.49 -0.73 -10.17
N PHE A 47 4.31 -0.14 -10.04
CA PHE A 47 3.62 -0.01 -8.76
C PHE A 47 2.42 -0.97 -8.74
N PHE A 48 2.08 -1.40 -7.53
CA PHE A 48 0.92 -2.23 -7.27
C PHE A 48 0.10 -1.60 -6.15
N VAL A 49 -1.18 -1.89 -6.11
CA VAL A 49 -2.04 -1.60 -4.96
C VAL A 49 -2.37 -2.91 -4.29
N ALA A 50 -2.01 -3.04 -3.01
CA ALA A 50 -2.51 -4.09 -2.14
C ALA A 50 -3.72 -3.55 -1.36
N ILE A 51 -4.85 -4.24 -1.47
CA ILE A 51 -6.13 -3.85 -0.88
C ILE A 51 -6.48 -4.88 0.19
N GLY A 52 -6.75 -4.43 1.41
CA GLY A 52 -7.03 -5.33 2.53
C GLY A 52 -7.48 -4.60 3.79
N LEU A 53 -7.84 -5.37 4.80
CA LEU A 53 -8.29 -4.84 6.09
C LEU A 53 -7.09 -4.54 7.01
N LEU A 54 -7.00 -3.30 7.48
CA LEU A 54 -6.11 -2.88 8.55
C LEU A 54 -6.98 -2.46 9.74
N ASP A 55 -6.92 -3.24 10.83
CA ASP A 55 -7.75 -3.03 12.04
C ASP A 55 -9.25 -2.87 11.74
N GLY A 56 -9.78 -3.66 10.80
CA GLY A 56 -11.18 -3.61 10.37
C GLY A 56 -11.51 -2.45 9.41
N CYS A 57 -10.56 -1.59 9.08
CA CYS A 57 -10.70 -0.57 8.04
C CYS A 57 -10.16 -1.09 6.71
N LEU A 58 -10.98 -1.04 5.65
CA LEU A 58 -10.53 -1.40 4.31
C LEU A 58 -9.62 -0.30 3.74
N VAL A 59 -8.34 -0.63 3.55
CA VAL A 59 -7.29 0.27 3.09
C VAL A 59 -6.71 -0.20 1.76
N ALA A 60 -6.12 0.75 1.04
CA ALA A 60 -5.36 0.52 -0.18
C ALA A 60 -3.95 1.06 0.05
N THR A 61 -2.95 0.18 -0.07
CA THR A 61 -1.54 0.56 0.04
C THR A 61 -0.82 0.41 -1.29
N VAL A 62 -0.14 1.46 -1.72
CA VAL A 62 0.66 1.46 -2.95
C VAL A 62 2.06 0.97 -2.60
N ILE A 63 2.50 -0.07 -3.28
CA ILE A 63 3.81 -0.68 -3.09
C ILE A 63 4.60 -0.74 -4.39
N ALA A 64 5.93 -0.65 -4.27
CA ALA A 64 6.86 -0.82 -5.38
C ALA A 64 7.92 -1.87 -4.99
N PRO A 65 8.14 -2.92 -5.80
CA PRO A 65 9.23 -3.86 -5.56
C PRO A 65 10.60 -3.17 -5.61
N LEU A 66 11.47 -3.51 -4.66
CA LEU A 66 12.88 -3.14 -4.63
C LEU A 66 13.72 -4.40 -4.78
N GLY A 67 13.89 -4.81 -6.05
CA GLY A 67 14.46 -6.11 -6.38
C GLY A 67 13.58 -7.25 -5.82
N THR A 68 14.21 -8.28 -5.29
CA THR A 68 13.54 -9.43 -4.64
C THR A 68 13.56 -9.35 -3.11
N GLU A 69 14.23 -8.34 -2.55
CA GLU A 69 14.53 -8.28 -1.12
C GLU A 69 13.50 -7.48 -0.33
N ALA A 70 12.89 -6.46 -0.95
CA ALA A 70 12.02 -5.53 -0.25
C ALA A 70 10.87 -4.97 -1.10
N LEU A 71 9.86 -4.45 -0.41
CA LEU A 71 8.78 -3.63 -0.94
C LEU A 71 8.92 -2.22 -0.36
N SER A 72 8.86 -1.21 -1.23
CA SER A 72 8.75 0.19 -0.85
C SER A 72 7.28 0.56 -0.67
N LEU A 73 6.89 0.99 0.52
CA LEU A 73 5.61 1.62 0.79
C LEU A 73 5.61 3.05 0.24
N VAL A 74 4.69 3.29 -0.68
CA VAL A 74 4.56 4.57 -1.39
C VAL A 74 3.35 5.35 -0.87
N SER A 75 2.25 4.68 -0.52
CA SER A 75 1.06 5.36 0.02
C SER A 75 0.21 4.41 0.84
N LEU A 76 -0.49 4.93 1.84
CA LEU A 76 -1.46 4.20 2.66
C LEU A 76 -2.69 5.07 2.88
N ARG A 77 -3.84 4.59 2.42
CA ARG A 77 -5.09 5.36 2.47
C ARG A 77 -6.30 4.45 2.64
N PRO A 78 -7.46 5.00 3.06
CA PRO A 78 -8.72 4.29 2.91
C PRO A 78 -8.96 3.85 1.46
N ALA A 79 -9.47 2.64 1.29
CA ALA A 79 -9.82 2.14 -0.04
C ALA A 79 -10.92 3.01 -0.66
N SER A 80 -10.71 3.42 -1.91
CA SER A 80 -11.70 4.09 -2.75
C SER A 80 -12.87 3.17 -3.09
N ARG A 81 -13.99 3.73 -3.57
CA ARG A 81 -15.17 2.92 -3.97
C ARG A 81 -14.82 1.82 -4.97
N ARG A 82 -13.93 2.09 -5.92
CA ARG A 82 -13.47 1.12 -6.92
C ARG A 82 -12.64 0.00 -6.28
N GLU A 83 -11.71 0.36 -5.39
CA GLU A 83 -10.87 -0.61 -4.69
C GLU A 83 -11.69 -1.50 -3.74
N ARG A 84 -12.71 -0.95 -3.09
CA ARG A 84 -13.64 -1.73 -2.25
C ARG A 84 -14.36 -2.78 -3.07
N ARG A 85 -14.90 -2.40 -4.22
CA ARG A 85 -15.55 -3.34 -5.14
C ARG A 85 -14.60 -4.44 -5.62
N ILE A 86 -13.36 -4.08 -5.97
CA ILE A 86 -12.33 -5.06 -6.34
C ILE A 86 -12.10 -6.07 -5.21
N TYR A 87 -12.05 -5.61 -3.96
CA TYR A 87 -11.88 -6.48 -2.80
C TYR A 87 -13.10 -7.38 -2.54
N GLU A 88 -14.31 -6.87 -2.75
CA GLU A 88 -15.56 -7.64 -2.59
C GLU A 88 -15.76 -8.70 -3.70
N ASP A 89 -15.24 -8.45 -4.90
CA ASP A 89 -15.36 -9.33 -6.07
C ASP A 89 -14.25 -10.41 -6.14
N ALA A 90 -13.27 -10.39 -5.22
CA ALA A 90 -12.11 -11.30 -5.16
C ALA A 90 -12.37 -12.51 -4.25
#